data_AF-A0A433X2M6-F1
#
_entry.id   AF-A0A433X2M6-F1
#
_cell.length_a   1.000
_cell.length_b   1.000
_cell.length_c   1.000
_cell.angle_alpha   90.00
_cell.angle_beta   90.00
_cell.angle_gamma   90.00
#
_symmetry.space_group_name_H-M   'P 1'
#
loop_
_entity.id
_entity.type
_entity.pdbx_description
1 polymer ?
#
loop_
_entity_poly.entity_id
_entity_poly.type
_entity_poly.pdbx_seq_one_letter_code
_entity_poly.pdbx_strand_id
1 'polypeptide(L)'
;MKLPPALRPLLVASIIAIAGPAAAAPEDDYVTFKTAMAIDDACAALKYVERYEVRRAAFEALDGTTQHRLNGDGRLPDDEYEAWLAGLDARAAAQAQQVGCTQAAHLFIAAAKGRANEKIFQGLLYAFHFASLDPNDLDHVAMTPDQVEAAQRYDIYLQQLYGENFQTFAARQREYAASEIPDTGLLGSDSDFAFGFTMLGLTEPNVMNVIFGLQSTGRSTVSAVQFEVLAETHGYFVRPLVLQNDWLTSQLTPASGGPSLPVIDGPIWRSLEGHGTLHYALAIGPEGRLRLMTFGQTAQSALGDPTVRLYVPDAPAAEGMAWTRFDQPDWRDQTTAFEATRLSEPCVGGPCFEFPADALSAFVALSENEAAELYISTTPNSEPPAIDGSYRPRVMNSLAWQLLNGGQ
;
A
#
# COMPACT_ATOMS: atom_id res chain seq x y z
N MET A 1 -37.36 6.44 -10.11
CA MET A 1 -36.69 7.35 -11.06
C MET A 1 -35.37 6.69 -11.42
N LYS A 2 -35.23 6.21 -12.66
CA LYS A 2 -34.15 5.34 -13.13
C LYS A 2 -32.98 6.20 -13.64
N LEU A 3 -31.78 5.99 -13.11
CA LEU A 3 -30.54 6.48 -13.71
C LEU A 3 -30.21 5.65 -14.97
N PRO A 4 -29.70 6.26 -16.05
CA PRO A 4 -29.43 5.57 -17.31
C PRO A 4 -28.13 4.76 -17.28
N PRO A 5 -28.03 3.66 -18.04
CA PRO A 5 -26.84 2.85 -18.20
C PRO A 5 -25.97 3.44 -19.31
N ALA A 6 -25.11 4.40 -18.98
CA ALA A 6 -24.15 4.94 -19.93
C ALA A 6 -22.87 5.37 -19.21
N LEU A 7 -22.03 4.40 -18.90
CA LEU A 7 -20.57 4.50 -18.84
C LEU A 7 -20.03 3.06 -18.95
N ARG A 8 -20.21 2.47 -20.14
CA ARG A 8 -19.32 1.41 -20.61
C ARG A 8 -17.90 1.99 -20.64
N PRO A 9 -16.84 1.19 -20.41
CA PRO A 9 -15.48 1.70 -20.45
C PRO A 9 -15.23 2.21 -21.86
N LEU A 10 -15.10 3.53 -21.99
CA LEU A 10 -14.63 4.17 -23.19
C LEU A 10 -13.16 3.75 -23.32
N LEU A 11 -12.94 2.70 -24.11
CA LEU A 11 -11.63 2.24 -24.56
C LEU A 11 -11.08 3.33 -25.49
N VAL A 12 -10.57 4.41 -24.89
CA VAL A 12 -9.87 5.47 -25.58
C VAL A 12 -8.40 5.13 -25.48
N ALA A 13 -7.81 4.74 -26.61
CA ALA A 13 -6.36 4.62 -26.75
C ALA A 13 -5.73 5.95 -26.34
N SER A 14 -5.19 6.00 -25.14
CA SER A 14 -4.48 7.17 -24.64
C SER A 14 -3.11 7.13 -25.32
N ILE A 15 -2.89 8.02 -26.29
CA ILE A 15 -1.56 8.25 -26.82
C ILE A 15 -0.77 8.95 -25.71
N ILE A 16 -0.19 8.16 -24.81
CA ILE A 16 0.87 8.62 -23.92
C ILE A 16 2.07 8.83 -24.83
N ALA A 17 2.24 10.06 -25.30
CA ALA A 17 3.36 10.44 -26.14
C ALA A 17 4.65 10.26 -25.32
N ILE A 18 5.58 9.44 -25.82
CA ILE A 18 6.93 9.31 -25.29
C ILE A 18 7.75 10.52 -25.78
N ALA A 19 7.32 11.72 -25.42
CA ALA A 19 8.12 12.92 -25.58
C ALA A 19 8.88 13.09 -24.27
N GLY A 20 10.21 12.94 -24.28
CA GLY A 20 11.03 13.33 -23.13
C GLY A 20 10.78 14.82 -22.88
N PRO A 21 10.13 15.20 -21.76
CA PRO A 21 9.86 16.61 -21.53
C PRO A 21 11.20 17.30 -21.29
N ALA A 22 11.36 18.51 -21.84
CA ALA A 22 12.28 19.46 -21.23
C ALA A 22 11.93 19.48 -19.73
N ALA A 23 12.91 19.23 -18.85
CA ALA A 23 12.64 19.10 -17.42
C ALA A 23 11.81 20.29 -16.95
N ALA A 24 10.55 20.04 -16.61
CA ALA A 24 9.70 21.07 -16.03
C ALA A 24 10.32 21.51 -14.70
N ALA A 25 10.05 22.74 -14.29
CA ALA A 25 10.50 23.17 -12.96
C ALA A 25 9.86 22.25 -11.91
N PRO A 26 10.58 21.81 -10.86
CA PRO A 26 10.03 20.92 -9.85
C PRO A 26 8.74 21.43 -9.20
N GLU A 27 8.56 22.76 -9.09
CA GLU A 27 7.30 23.37 -8.64
C GLU A 27 6.13 23.11 -9.60
N ASP A 28 6.35 23.12 -10.91
CA ASP A 28 5.30 22.89 -11.91
C ASP A 28 4.90 21.41 -11.96
N ASP A 29 5.87 20.50 -11.76
CA ASP A 29 5.59 19.06 -11.61
C ASP A 29 4.79 18.81 -10.33
N TYR A 30 5.17 19.42 -9.20
CA TYR A 30 4.42 19.35 -7.95
C TYR A 30 2.96 19.78 -8.15
N VAL A 31 2.75 20.97 -8.74
CA VAL A 31 1.41 21.50 -9.03
C VAL A 31 0.66 20.57 -9.97
N THR A 32 1.31 20.03 -11.01
CA THR A 32 0.66 19.09 -11.96
C THR A 32 0.16 17.83 -11.26
N PHE A 33 0.98 17.21 -10.41
CA PHE A 33 0.59 16.00 -9.69
C PHE A 33 -0.49 16.27 -8.64
N LYS A 34 -0.41 17.38 -7.88
CA LYS A 34 -1.47 17.76 -6.94
C LYS A 34 -2.78 18.13 -7.65
N THR A 35 -2.71 18.74 -8.84
CA THR A 35 -3.90 18.98 -9.70
C THR A 35 -4.52 17.65 -10.12
N ALA A 36 -3.73 16.70 -10.60
CA ALA A 36 -4.22 15.38 -11.00
C ALA A 36 -4.85 14.63 -9.82
N MET A 37 -4.28 14.76 -8.62
CA MET A 37 -4.84 14.21 -7.38
C MET A 37 -6.20 14.83 -7.03
N ALA A 38 -6.31 16.16 -7.05
CA ALA A 38 -7.58 16.83 -6.78
C ALA A 38 -8.67 16.48 -7.83
N ILE A 39 -8.29 16.29 -9.10
CA ILE A 39 -9.19 15.80 -10.14
C ILE A 39 -9.62 14.36 -9.83
N ASP A 40 -8.68 13.48 -9.48
CA ASP A 40 -8.96 12.08 -9.16
C ASP A 40 -9.90 11.93 -7.95
N ASP A 41 -9.81 12.80 -6.95
CA ASP A 41 -10.74 12.79 -5.80
C ASP A 41 -12.19 13.05 -6.23
N ALA A 42 -12.40 13.83 -7.29
CA ALA A 42 -13.73 14.14 -7.83
C ALA A 42 -14.19 13.16 -8.93
N CYS A 43 -13.26 12.65 -9.74
CA CYS A 43 -13.55 11.95 -11.00
C CYS A 43 -13.17 10.47 -10.97
N ALA A 44 -12.41 10.04 -9.96
CA ALA A 44 -11.99 8.67 -9.73
C ALA A 44 -11.26 8.06 -10.96
N ALA A 45 -10.30 8.82 -11.49
CA ALA A 45 -9.65 8.63 -12.78
C ALA A 45 -8.37 7.77 -12.71
N LEU A 46 -7.80 7.63 -11.51
CA LEU A 46 -6.63 6.80 -11.23
C LEU A 46 -7.06 5.52 -10.50
N LYS A 47 -6.30 4.44 -10.74
CA LYS A 47 -6.27 3.28 -9.85
C LYS A 47 -5.66 3.66 -8.50
N TYR A 48 -5.96 2.92 -7.45
CA TYR A 48 -5.38 3.18 -6.13
C TYR A 48 -3.86 3.11 -6.15
N VAL A 49 -3.27 2.07 -6.77
CA VAL A 49 -1.81 1.95 -6.90
C VAL A 49 -1.20 3.12 -7.67
N GLU A 50 -1.91 3.62 -8.69
CA GLU A 50 -1.45 4.78 -9.46
C GLU A 50 -1.51 6.05 -8.60
N ARG A 51 -2.60 6.29 -7.88
CA ARG A 51 -2.74 7.43 -6.97
C ARG A 51 -1.66 7.45 -5.88
N TYR A 52 -1.32 6.29 -5.34
CA TYR A 52 -0.24 6.16 -4.37
C TYR A 52 1.10 6.64 -4.95
N GLU A 53 1.45 6.20 -6.16
CA GLU A 53 2.68 6.63 -6.83
C GLU A 53 2.64 8.08 -7.32
N VAL A 54 1.47 8.62 -7.70
CA VAL A 54 1.33 10.07 -7.98
C VAL A 54 1.61 10.91 -6.73
N ARG A 55 1.14 10.49 -5.56
CA ARG A 55 1.44 11.17 -4.29
C ARG A 55 2.94 11.16 -4.00
N ARG A 56 3.62 10.03 -4.25
CA ARG A 56 5.08 9.94 -4.13
C ARG A 56 5.79 10.84 -5.14
N ALA A 57 5.35 10.87 -6.39
CA ALA A 57 5.90 11.76 -7.42
C ALA A 57 5.73 13.23 -7.07
N ALA A 58 4.60 13.63 -6.46
CA ALA A 58 4.43 14.98 -5.92
C ALA A 58 5.46 15.27 -4.82
N PHE A 59 5.67 14.35 -3.89
CA PHE A 59 6.70 14.51 -2.85
C PHE A 59 8.13 14.61 -3.44
N GLU A 60 8.48 13.76 -4.42
CA GLU A 60 9.78 13.83 -5.12
C GLU A 60 9.96 15.19 -5.82
N ALA A 61 8.92 15.72 -6.45
CA ALA A 61 8.95 17.04 -7.08
C ALA A 61 9.12 18.16 -6.05
N LEU A 62 8.47 18.05 -4.88
CA LEU A 62 8.62 18.98 -3.77
C LEU A 62 10.05 18.97 -3.21
N ASP A 63 10.63 17.78 -3.02
CA ASP A 63 12.00 17.60 -2.54
C ASP A 63 13.04 18.20 -3.49
N GLY A 64 12.73 18.20 -4.80
CA GLY A 64 13.53 18.87 -5.83
C GLY A 64 13.49 20.41 -5.80
N THR A 65 12.65 21.04 -4.97
CA THR A 65 12.55 22.51 -4.90
C THR A 65 13.61 23.13 -4.00
N THR A 66 13.96 24.39 -4.27
CA THR A 66 14.93 25.11 -3.44
C THR A 66 14.35 25.43 -2.06
N GLN A 67 13.07 25.77 -1.98
CA GLN A 67 12.37 26.20 -0.77
C GLN A 67 12.25 25.04 0.22
N HIS A 68 11.89 23.84 -0.25
CA HIS A 68 11.87 22.64 0.59
C HIS A 68 13.25 22.34 1.19
N ARG A 69 14.30 22.36 0.36
CA ARG A 69 15.68 22.17 0.84
C ARG A 69 16.11 23.26 1.84
N LEU A 70 15.77 24.52 1.59
CA LEU A 70 16.10 25.61 2.51
C LEU A 70 15.37 25.48 3.86
N ASN A 71 14.12 25.01 3.87
CA ASN A 71 13.39 24.75 5.11
C ASN A 71 14.01 23.57 5.88
N GLY A 72 14.32 22.46 5.20
CA GLY A 72 15.02 21.32 5.81
C GLY A 72 16.39 21.68 6.41
N ASP A 73 17.10 22.64 5.80
CA ASP A 73 18.37 23.18 6.30
C ASP A 73 18.19 24.23 7.44
N GLY A 74 16.95 24.59 7.82
CA GLY A 74 16.64 25.65 8.79
C GLY A 74 16.93 27.07 8.30
N ARG A 75 17.07 27.27 6.99
CA ARG A 75 17.39 28.55 6.32
C ARG A 75 16.16 29.28 5.80
N LEU A 76 15.01 28.60 5.73
CA LEU A 76 13.70 29.17 5.45
C LEU A 76 12.81 28.90 6.69
N PRO A 77 12.30 29.95 7.36
CA PRO A 77 11.38 29.79 8.49
C PRO A 77 10.15 28.97 8.12
N ASP A 78 9.62 28.20 9.09
CA ASP A 78 8.50 27.28 8.86
C ASP A 78 7.24 28.01 8.35
N ASP A 79 6.94 29.20 8.89
CA ASP A 79 5.79 30.01 8.47
C ASP A 79 5.92 30.51 7.01
N GLU A 80 7.15 30.85 6.59
CA GLU A 80 7.43 31.25 5.21
C GLU A 80 7.35 30.05 4.25
N TYR A 81 7.84 28.88 4.68
CA TYR A 81 7.73 27.63 3.93
C TYR A 81 6.27 27.17 3.78
N GLU A 82 5.50 27.17 4.87
CA GLU A 82 4.09 26.80 4.88
C GLU A 82 3.26 27.73 3.99
N ALA A 83 3.53 29.04 4.02
CA ALA A 83 2.86 30.00 3.14
C ALA A 83 3.19 29.76 1.66
N TRP A 84 4.45 29.43 1.33
CA TRP A 84 4.85 29.08 -0.03
C TRP A 84 4.19 27.78 -0.51
N LEU A 85 4.21 26.73 0.32
CA LEU A 85 3.59 25.44 0.00
C LEU A 85 2.08 25.58 -0.19
N ALA A 86 1.40 26.31 0.69
CA ALA A 86 -0.02 26.62 0.57
C ALA A 86 -0.34 27.37 -0.74
N GLY A 87 0.59 28.20 -1.22
CA GLY A 87 0.48 28.86 -2.53
C GLY A 87 0.49 27.86 -3.70
N LEU A 88 1.32 26.82 -3.65
CA LEU A 88 1.34 25.75 -4.66
C LEU A 88 0.06 24.91 -4.60
N ASP A 89 -0.37 24.54 -3.40
CA ASP A 89 -1.61 23.78 -3.20
C ASP A 89 -2.85 24.55 -3.69
N ALA A 90 -2.92 25.85 -3.41
CA ALA A 90 -3.98 26.72 -3.91
C ALA A 90 -3.98 26.81 -5.45
N ARG A 91 -2.80 26.88 -6.09
CA ARG A 91 -2.68 26.83 -7.55
C ARG A 91 -3.21 25.51 -8.10
N ALA A 92 -2.83 24.38 -7.51
CA ALA A 92 -3.27 23.06 -7.93
C ALA A 92 -4.79 22.88 -7.79
N ALA A 93 -5.36 23.29 -6.64
CA ALA A 93 -6.79 23.25 -6.39
C ALA A 93 -7.58 24.13 -7.38
N ALA A 94 -7.10 25.34 -7.67
CA ALA A 94 -7.73 26.24 -8.64
C ALA A 94 -7.73 25.63 -10.07
N GLN A 95 -6.62 25.01 -10.49
CA GLN A 95 -6.55 24.31 -11.78
C GLN A 95 -7.51 23.14 -11.84
N ALA A 96 -7.55 22.30 -10.81
CA ALA A 96 -8.47 21.16 -10.73
C ALA A 96 -9.93 21.61 -10.78
N GLN A 97 -10.29 22.66 -10.04
CA GLN A 97 -11.65 23.22 -10.05
C GLN A 97 -12.03 23.80 -11.42
N GLN A 98 -11.11 24.50 -12.09
CA GLN A 98 -11.35 25.08 -13.41
C GLN A 98 -11.63 23.98 -14.46
N VAL A 99 -10.91 22.87 -14.37
CA VAL A 99 -10.95 21.80 -15.36
C VAL A 99 -12.11 20.83 -15.08
N GLY A 100 -12.35 20.47 -13.82
CA GLY A 100 -13.36 19.50 -13.40
C GLY A 100 -13.20 18.12 -14.07
N CYS A 101 -14.27 17.31 -14.07
CA CYS A 101 -14.29 16.01 -14.77
C CYS A 101 -14.58 16.16 -16.28
N THR A 102 -13.77 16.96 -16.98
CA THR A 102 -13.95 17.25 -18.41
C THR A 102 -12.81 16.70 -19.26
N GLN A 103 -12.90 16.85 -20.59
CA GLN A 103 -11.83 16.41 -21.50
C GLN A 103 -10.47 17.07 -21.18
N ALA A 104 -10.48 18.30 -20.67
CA ALA A 104 -9.25 19.00 -20.29
C ALA A 104 -8.52 18.34 -19.11
N ALA A 105 -9.22 17.55 -18.28
CA ALA A 105 -8.64 16.80 -17.17
C ALA A 105 -7.64 15.75 -17.64
N HIS A 106 -7.82 15.23 -18.85
CA HIS A 106 -6.97 14.18 -19.40
C HIS A 106 -5.50 14.59 -19.49
N LEU A 107 -5.17 15.87 -19.65
CA LEU A 107 -3.78 16.31 -19.71
C LEU A 107 -3.07 16.06 -18.37
N PHE A 108 -3.69 16.44 -17.26
CA PHE A 108 -3.15 16.24 -15.91
C PHE A 108 -3.15 14.77 -15.53
N ILE A 109 -4.25 14.07 -15.78
CA ILE A 109 -4.38 12.64 -15.47
C ILE A 109 -3.40 11.80 -16.29
N ALA A 110 -3.20 12.09 -17.57
CA ALA A 110 -2.27 11.33 -18.42
C ALA A 110 -0.82 11.53 -17.97
N ALA A 111 -0.42 12.76 -17.62
CA ALA A 111 0.92 13.02 -17.08
C ALA A 111 1.16 12.26 -15.77
N ALA A 112 0.21 12.35 -14.83
CA ALA A 112 0.27 11.66 -13.54
C ALA A 112 0.28 10.13 -13.70
N LYS A 113 -0.61 9.59 -14.54
CA LYS A 113 -0.70 8.15 -14.83
C LYS A 113 0.57 7.64 -15.53
N GLY A 114 1.15 8.42 -16.43
CA GLY A 114 2.43 8.11 -17.07
C GLY A 114 3.54 7.92 -16.03
N ARG A 115 3.71 8.92 -15.14
CA ARG A 115 4.73 8.87 -14.08
C ARG A 115 4.50 7.72 -13.10
N ALA A 116 3.26 7.50 -12.67
CA ALA A 116 2.92 6.39 -11.78
C ALA A 116 3.23 5.03 -12.40
N ASN A 117 2.86 4.82 -13.67
CA ASN A 117 3.08 3.54 -14.33
C ASN A 117 4.55 3.25 -14.62
N GLU A 118 5.41 4.26 -14.81
CA GLU A 118 6.87 4.05 -14.80
C GLU A 118 7.32 3.38 -13.51
N LYS A 119 6.95 3.94 -12.35
CA LYS A 119 7.34 3.44 -11.02
C LYS A 119 6.74 2.08 -10.71
N ILE A 120 5.46 1.87 -11.01
CA ILE A 120 4.80 0.58 -10.81
C ILE A 120 5.46 -0.50 -11.67
N PHE A 121 5.71 -0.22 -12.95
CA PHE A 121 6.33 -1.20 -13.84
C PHE A 121 7.77 -1.52 -13.42
N GLN A 122 8.56 -0.52 -13.00
CA GLN A 122 9.88 -0.73 -12.41
C GLN A 122 9.81 -1.62 -11.15
N GLY A 123 8.87 -1.34 -10.23
CA GLY A 123 8.63 -2.18 -9.05
C GLY A 123 8.29 -3.63 -9.41
N LEU A 124 7.43 -3.86 -10.40
CA LEU A 124 7.14 -5.21 -10.89
C LEU A 124 8.38 -5.89 -11.48
N LEU A 125 9.22 -5.17 -12.24
CA LEU A 125 10.48 -5.71 -12.75
C LEU A 125 11.42 -6.14 -11.61
N TYR A 126 11.55 -5.34 -10.55
CA TYR A 126 12.34 -5.73 -9.37
C TYR A 126 11.77 -6.98 -8.70
N ALA A 127 10.44 -7.05 -8.52
CA ALA A 127 9.79 -8.23 -7.95
C ALA A 127 10.10 -9.51 -8.76
N PHE A 128 9.95 -9.46 -10.09
CA PHE A 128 10.26 -10.59 -10.96
C PHE A 128 11.75 -10.92 -10.99
N HIS A 129 12.64 -9.92 -10.94
CA HIS A 129 14.07 -10.13 -10.89
C HIS A 129 14.47 -10.95 -9.65
N PHE A 130 14.11 -10.47 -8.45
CA PHE A 130 14.45 -11.16 -7.20
C PHE A 130 13.76 -12.52 -7.05
N ALA A 131 12.56 -12.70 -7.63
CA ALA A 131 11.89 -14.00 -7.67
C ALA A 131 12.54 -14.99 -8.65
N SER A 132 13.32 -14.50 -9.62
CA SER A 132 14.00 -15.34 -10.62
C SER A 132 15.40 -15.81 -10.21
N LEU A 133 15.96 -15.24 -9.13
CA LEU A 133 17.23 -15.68 -8.57
C LEU A 133 17.13 -17.12 -8.05
N ASP A 134 18.29 -17.79 -7.92
CA ASP A 134 18.35 -19.13 -7.33
C ASP A 134 17.66 -19.13 -5.95
N PRO A 135 16.82 -20.12 -5.59
CA PRO A 135 16.16 -20.14 -4.29
C PRO A 135 17.11 -20.14 -3.08
N ASN A 136 18.40 -20.47 -3.27
CA ASN A 136 19.43 -20.40 -2.24
C ASN A 136 20.19 -19.06 -2.25
N ASP A 137 19.92 -18.17 -3.20
CA ASP A 137 20.45 -16.81 -3.22
C ASP A 137 19.90 -16.02 -2.02
N LEU A 138 20.76 -15.28 -1.33
CA LEU A 138 20.36 -14.47 -0.17
C LEU A 138 19.40 -13.34 -0.56
N ASP A 139 19.46 -12.90 -1.82
CA ASP A 139 18.60 -11.85 -2.35
C ASP A 139 17.32 -12.39 -2.99
N HIS A 140 17.11 -13.71 -2.98
CA HIS A 140 15.91 -14.33 -3.50
C HIS A 140 14.68 -13.91 -2.69
N VAL A 141 13.69 -13.38 -3.41
CA VAL A 141 12.39 -13.01 -2.83
C VAL A 141 11.30 -13.72 -3.62
N ALA A 142 10.77 -14.80 -3.05
CA ALA A 142 9.74 -15.58 -3.69
C ALA A 142 8.45 -14.77 -3.95
N MET A 143 7.86 -14.98 -5.13
CA MET A 143 6.51 -14.52 -5.45
C MET A 143 5.53 -15.69 -5.39
N THR A 144 4.37 -15.45 -4.80
CA THR A 144 3.26 -16.41 -4.82
C THR A 144 2.63 -16.50 -6.22
N PRO A 145 1.95 -17.61 -6.56
CA PRO A 145 1.21 -17.71 -7.84
C PRO A 145 0.21 -16.57 -8.05
N ASP A 146 -0.48 -16.12 -6.99
CA ASP A 146 -1.44 -15.02 -7.08
C ASP A 146 -0.77 -13.68 -7.37
N GLN A 147 0.43 -13.45 -6.82
CA GLN A 147 1.21 -12.25 -7.13
C GLN A 147 1.67 -12.25 -8.59
N VAL A 148 2.09 -13.42 -9.12
CA VAL A 148 2.44 -13.57 -10.53
C VAL A 148 1.22 -13.30 -11.42
N GLU A 149 0.06 -13.90 -11.12
CA GLU A 149 -1.17 -13.68 -11.90
C GLU A 149 -1.62 -12.22 -11.86
N ALA A 150 -1.61 -11.58 -10.69
CA ALA A 150 -2.00 -10.18 -10.55
C ALA A 150 -1.05 -9.25 -11.33
N ALA A 151 0.26 -9.50 -11.27
CA ALA A 151 1.23 -8.73 -12.04
C ALA A 151 1.04 -8.91 -13.56
N GLN A 152 0.73 -10.11 -14.03
CA GLN A 152 0.39 -10.37 -15.44
C GLN A 152 -0.89 -9.65 -15.88
N ARG A 153 -1.91 -9.62 -15.03
CA ARG A 153 -3.14 -8.85 -15.30
C ARG A 153 -2.87 -7.35 -15.38
N TYR A 154 -1.99 -6.84 -14.51
CA TYR A 154 -1.57 -5.43 -14.57
C TYR A 154 -0.74 -5.14 -15.83
N ASP A 155 0.14 -6.04 -16.25
CA ASP A 155 0.88 -5.92 -17.52
C ASP A 155 -0.07 -5.85 -18.73
N ILE A 156 -1.11 -6.70 -18.77
CA ILE A 156 -2.15 -6.63 -19.81
C ILE A 156 -2.88 -5.29 -19.79
N TYR A 157 -3.18 -4.76 -18.60
CA TYR A 157 -3.75 -3.41 -18.47
C TYR A 157 -2.81 -2.33 -19.05
N LEU A 158 -1.50 -2.40 -18.78
CA LEU A 158 -0.53 -1.48 -19.37
C LEU A 158 -0.43 -1.62 -20.89
N GLN A 159 -0.45 -2.85 -21.42
CA GLN A 159 -0.49 -3.10 -22.86
C GLN A 159 -1.72 -2.43 -23.52
N GLN A 160 -2.89 -2.53 -22.88
CA GLN A 160 -4.11 -1.87 -23.35
C GLN A 160 -4.03 -0.34 -23.27
N LEU A 161 -3.43 0.18 -22.18
CA LEU A 161 -3.29 1.61 -21.96
C LEU A 161 -2.33 2.27 -22.97
N TYR A 162 -1.16 1.68 -23.19
CA TYR A 162 -0.12 2.23 -24.05
C TYR A 162 -0.26 1.81 -25.52
N GLY A 163 -1.01 0.74 -25.82
CA GLY A 163 -1.23 0.24 -27.16
C GLY A 163 0.08 -0.05 -27.90
N GLU A 164 0.23 0.50 -29.10
CA GLU A 164 1.43 0.34 -29.94
C GLU A 164 2.72 0.86 -29.26
N ASN A 165 2.61 1.81 -28.34
CA ASN A 165 3.76 2.39 -27.62
C ASN A 165 4.24 1.54 -26.44
N PHE A 166 3.53 0.45 -26.09
CA PHE A 166 3.85 -0.36 -24.92
C PHE A 166 5.29 -0.92 -24.97
N GLN A 167 5.74 -1.40 -26.14
CA GLN A 167 7.08 -1.99 -26.26
C GLN A 167 8.18 -0.96 -26.00
N THR A 168 8.03 0.27 -26.50
CA THR A 168 8.98 1.36 -26.25
C THR A 168 8.97 1.79 -24.79
N PHE A 169 7.78 1.91 -24.19
CA PHE A 169 7.65 2.17 -22.74
C PHE A 169 8.35 1.09 -21.92
N ALA A 170 8.02 -0.18 -22.14
CA ALA A 170 8.57 -1.31 -21.39
C ALA A 170 10.08 -1.45 -21.57
N ALA A 171 10.61 -1.23 -22.79
CA ALA A 171 12.06 -1.26 -23.04
C ALA A 171 12.80 -0.20 -22.21
N ARG A 172 12.31 1.04 -22.19
CA ARG A 172 12.90 2.12 -21.39
C ARG A 172 12.91 1.81 -19.90
N GLN A 173 11.81 1.24 -19.38
CA GLN A 173 11.74 0.88 -17.97
C GLN A 173 12.63 -0.30 -17.61
N ARG A 174 12.81 -1.27 -18.51
CA ARG A 174 13.79 -2.36 -18.33
C ARG A 174 15.22 -1.84 -18.28
N GLU A 175 15.58 -0.91 -19.17
CA GLU A 175 16.90 -0.27 -19.16
C GLU A 175 17.15 0.47 -17.83
N TYR A 176 16.18 1.25 -17.37
CA TYR A 176 16.27 1.94 -16.08
C TYR A 176 16.38 0.96 -14.91
N ALA A 177 15.50 -0.05 -14.84
CA ALA A 177 15.55 -1.04 -13.77
C ALA A 177 16.89 -1.80 -13.74
N ALA A 178 17.41 -2.16 -14.91
CA ALA A 178 18.71 -2.83 -15.04
C ALA A 178 19.88 -1.94 -14.60
N SER A 179 19.82 -0.62 -14.82
CA SER A 179 20.88 0.30 -14.35
C SER A 179 20.89 0.52 -12.84
N GLU A 180 19.76 0.27 -12.17
CA GLU A 180 19.64 0.42 -10.71
C GLU A 180 20.08 -0.84 -9.96
N ILE A 181 20.01 -2.02 -10.59
CA ILE A 181 20.46 -3.28 -9.99
C ILE A 181 22.00 -3.30 -10.02
N PRO A 182 22.68 -3.29 -8.86
CA PRO A 182 24.13 -3.33 -8.84
C PRO A 182 24.64 -4.64 -9.43
N ASP A 183 25.78 -4.59 -10.12
CA ASP A 183 26.44 -5.78 -10.70
C ASP A 183 27.10 -6.59 -9.56
N THR A 184 26.32 -7.38 -8.84
CA THR A 184 26.72 -8.01 -7.58
C THR A 184 27.46 -9.32 -7.78
N GLY A 185 28.68 -9.26 -8.30
CA GLY A 185 29.67 -10.35 -8.21
C GLY A 185 30.10 -10.71 -6.77
N LEU A 186 29.24 -10.56 -5.75
CA LEU A 186 29.56 -10.45 -4.33
C LEU A 186 29.11 -11.62 -3.45
N LEU A 187 28.37 -12.61 -3.97
CA LEU A 187 27.98 -13.81 -3.20
C LEU A 187 28.15 -15.14 -3.98
N GLY A 188 29.24 -15.21 -4.76
CA GLY A 188 30.06 -16.42 -5.00
C GLY A 188 29.44 -17.65 -5.65
N SER A 189 29.87 -17.94 -6.89
CA SER A 189 30.32 -19.30 -7.21
C SER A 189 31.40 -19.70 -6.18
N ASP A 190 31.16 -20.77 -5.43
CA ASP A 190 32.05 -21.38 -4.43
C ASP A 190 32.25 -20.60 -3.11
N SER A 191 31.45 -20.89 -2.09
CA SER A 191 31.97 -21.06 -0.71
C SER A 191 30.93 -21.60 0.28
N ASP A 192 31.25 -22.74 0.88
CA ASP A 192 30.76 -23.17 2.19
C ASP A 192 31.16 -22.14 3.26
N PHE A 193 30.22 -21.55 4.03
CA PHE A 193 30.27 -21.47 5.51
C PHE A 193 29.10 -20.72 6.19
N ALA A 194 28.51 -21.44 7.15
CA ALA A 194 27.93 -21.12 8.47
C ALA A 194 27.39 -19.72 8.86
N PHE A 195 26.17 -19.76 9.42
CA PHE A 195 25.53 -18.77 10.28
C PHE A 195 26.43 -18.22 11.39
N GLY A 196 26.49 -16.90 11.51
CA GLY A 196 27.02 -16.20 12.67
C GLY A 196 26.70 -14.71 12.60
N PHE A 197 25.73 -14.27 13.41
CA PHE A 197 25.46 -12.85 13.65
C PHE A 197 26.74 -12.13 14.10
N THR A 198 27.36 -11.38 13.20
CA THR A 198 28.16 -10.21 13.53
C THR A 198 27.88 -9.13 12.49
N MET A 199 26.92 -8.26 12.83
CA MET A 199 26.96 -6.85 12.44
C MET A 199 28.35 -6.33 12.86
N LEU A 200 29.31 -6.30 11.94
CA LEU A 200 30.48 -5.40 11.90
C LEU A 200 31.45 -5.90 10.84
N GLY A 201 31.35 -5.29 9.66
CA GLY A 201 32.34 -5.33 8.61
C GLY A 201 32.15 -6.46 7.62
N LEU A 202 31.47 -6.16 6.50
CA LEU A 202 31.86 -6.54 5.13
C LEU A 202 30.89 -5.90 4.11
N THR A 203 31.49 -5.42 3.01
CA THR A 203 30.98 -4.97 1.69
C THR A 203 30.12 -3.69 1.66
N GLU A 204 30.37 -2.81 0.68
CA GLU A 204 29.95 -1.40 0.66
C GLU A 204 28.50 -1.17 1.15
N PRO A 205 28.27 -0.45 2.27
CA PRO A 205 26.94 -0.23 2.86
C PRO A 205 25.89 0.27 1.87
N ASN A 206 26.32 0.95 0.80
CA ASN A 206 25.45 1.46 -0.24
C ASN A 206 24.83 0.35 -1.10
N VAL A 207 25.55 -0.73 -1.42
CA VAL A 207 25.05 -1.79 -2.31
C VAL A 207 23.95 -2.61 -1.62
N MET A 208 24.18 -3.05 -0.38
CA MET A 208 23.16 -3.77 0.40
C MET A 208 21.92 -2.92 0.65
N ASN A 209 22.09 -1.63 0.95
CA ASN A 209 20.96 -0.71 1.12
C ASN A 209 20.17 -0.53 -0.18
N VAL A 210 20.84 -0.48 -1.33
CA VAL A 210 20.19 -0.41 -2.64
C VAL A 210 19.39 -1.69 -2.90
N ILE A 211 20.01 -2.87 -2.77
CA ILE A 211 19.31 -4.16 -3.00
C ILE A 211 18.10 -4.30 -2.09
N PHE A 212 18.25 -4.03 -0.79
CA PHE A 212 17.15 -4.06 0.16
C PHE A 212 16.04 -3.06 -0.22
N GLY A 213 16.42 -1.85 -0.67
CA GLY A 213 15.49 -0.85 -1.18
C GLY A 213 14.72 -1.32 -2.43
N LEU A 214 15.40 -1.98 -3.37
CA LEU A 214 14.77 -2.53 -4.58
C LEU A 214 13.87 -3.73 -4.26
N GLN A 215 14.29 -4.64 -3.38
CA GLN A 215 13.46 -5.74 -2.88
C GLN A 215 12.20 -5.21 -2.19
N SER A 216 12.35 -4.23 -1.30
CA SER A 216 11.24 -3.58 -0.61
C SER A 216 10.27 -2.91 -1.59
N THR A 217 10.80 -2.22 -2.60
CA THR A 217 10.02 -1.60 -3.68
C THR A 217 9.24 -2.66 -4.46
N GLY A 218 9.90 -3.75 -4.87
CA GLY A 218 9.26 -4.83 -5.61
C GLY A 218 8.14 -5.50 -4.82
N ARG A 219 8.42 -5.87 -3.56
CA ARG A 219 7.44 -6.50 -2.66
C ARG A 219 6.23 -5.61 -2.39
N SER A 220 6.46 -4.33 -2.11
CA SER A 220 5.38 -3.37 -1.83
C SER A 220 4.52 -3.15 -3.08
N THR A 221 5.15 -2.99 -4.25
CA THR A 221 4.46 -2.80 -5.52
C THR A 221 3.60 -4.00 -5.89
N VAL A 222 4.16 -5.21 -5.86
CA VAL A 222 3.42 -6.42 -6.24
C VAL A 222 2.29 -6.72 -5.26
N SER A 223 2.46 -6.44 -3.96
CA SER A 223 1.41 -6.62 -2.96
C SER A 223 0.25 -5.64 -3.16
N ALA A 224 0.55 -4.37 -3.49
CA ALA A 224 -0.47 -3.36 -3.77
C ALA A 224 -1.24 -3.69 -5.06
N VAL A 225 -0.53 -4.10 -6.13
CA VAL A 225 -1.12 -4.57 -7.39
C VAL A 225 -1.99 -5.81 -7.16
N GLN A 226 -1.51 -6.78 -6.40
CA GLN A 226 -2.26 -7.98 -6.04
C GLN A 226 -3.57 -7.62 -5.33
N PHE A 227 -3.51 -6.76 -4.32
CA PHE A 227 -4.70 -6.34 -3.58
C PHE A 227 -5.73 -5.66 -4.49
N GLU A 228 -5.31 -4.71 -5.33
CA GLU A 228 -6.22 -4.01 -6.23
C GLU A 228 -6.82 -4.92 -7.30
N VAL A 229 -6.01 -5.77 -7.95
CA VAL A 229 -6.49 -6.71 -8.98
C VAL A 229 -7.47 -7.73 -8.38
N LEU A 230 -7.19 -8.26 -7.20
CA LEU A 230 -8.10 -9.20 -6.54
C LEU A 230 -9.38 -8.49 -6.10
N ALA A 231 -9.30 -7.27 -5.56
CA ALA A 231 -10.47 -6.50 -5.17
C ALA A 231 -11.40 -6.26 -6.38
N GLU A 232 -10.84 -5.84 -7.52
CA GLU A 232 -11.58 -5.64 -8.77
C GLU A 232 -12.20 -6.93 -9.30
N THR A 233 -11.45 -8.03 -9.27
CA THR A 233 -11.94 -9.35 -9.68
C THR A 233 -13.12 -9.82 -8.82
N HIS A 234 -13.13 -9.43 -7.55
CA HIS A 234 -14.19 -9.75 -6.59
C HIS A 234 -15.24 -8.63 -6.43
N GLY A 235 -15.33 -7.72 -7.41
CA GLY A 235 -16.44 -6.77 -7.50
C GLY A 235 -16.30 -5.55 -6.61
N TYR A 236 -15.08 -5.15 -6.25
CA TYR A 236 -14.79 -3.90 -5.54
C TYR A 236 -13.98 -2.94 -6.42
N PHE A 237 -14.26 -1.65 -6.31
CA PHE A 237 -13.32 -0.61 -6.72
C PHE A 237 -12.45 -0.24 -5.52
N VAL A 238 -11.13 -0.28 -5.68
CA VAL A 238 -10.21 0.28 -4.68
C VAL A 238 -10.08 1.77 -4.94
N ARG A 239 -10.47 2.59 -3.97
CA ARG A 239 -10.38 4.05 -4.07
C ARG A 239 -9.41 4.58 -3.03
N PRO A 240 -8.72 5.70 -3.32
CA PRO A 240 -8.04 6.44 -2.27
C PRO A 240 -9.05 6.97 -1.25
N LEU A 241 -8.65 6.97 0.01
CA LEU A 241 -9.30 7.69 1.09
C LEU A 241 -8.25 8.59 1.73
N VAL A 242 -8.39 9.89 1.54
CA VAL A 242 -7.51 10.90 2.12
C VAL A 242 -8.04 11.26 3.50
N LEU A 243 -7.20 11.08 4.52
CA LEU A 243 -7.46 11.44 5.91
C LEU A 243 -6.79 12.78 6.22
N GLN A 244 -6.88 13.22 7.48
CA GLN A 244 -6.15 14.40 7.94
C GLN A 244 -4.64 14.28 7.67
N ASN A 245 -3.96 15.42 7.50
CA ASN A 245 -2.53 15.49 7.22
C ASN A 245 -2.09 14.74 5.94
N ASP A 246 -2.97 14.68 4.92
CA ASP A 246 -2.71 14.00 3.65
C ASP A 246 -2.33 12.52 3.79
N TRP A 247 -2.76 11.85 4.88
CA TRP A 247 -2.63 10.40 5.03
C TRP A 247 -3.53 9.71 4.02
N LEU A 248 -2.97 8.72 3.33
CA LEU A 248 -3.68 7.99 2.29
C LEU A 248 -3.87 6.55 2.74
N THR A 249 -5.13 6.12 2.83
CA THR A 249 -5.47 4.70 2.92
C THR A 249 -6.32 4.29 1.72
N SER A 250 -6.54 2.98 1.57
CA SER A 250 -7.47 2.45 0.59
C SER A 250 -8.88 2.34 1.19
N GLN A 251 -9.90 2.47 0.34
CA GLN A 251 -11.27 2.11 0.67
C GLN A 251 -11.83 1.22 -0.43
N LEU A 252 -12.47 0.11 -0.06
CA LEU A 252 -13.10 -0.79 -1.01
C LEU A 252 -14.55 -0.38 -1.22
N THR A 253 -14.92 0.00 -2.44
CA THR A 253 -16.28 0.39 -2.80
C THR A 253 -16.93 -0.72 -3.61
N PRO A 254 -17.99 -1.40 -3.11
CA PRO A 254 -18.66 -2.46 -3.86
C PRO A 254 -19.19 -1.96 -5.21
N ALA A 255 -18.87 -2.65 -6.30
CA ALA A 255 -19.35 -2.33 -7.65
C ALA A 255 -20.86 -2.54 -7.80
N SER A 256 -21.45 -3.41 -6.97
CA SER A 256 -22.89 -3.63 -6.85
C SER A 256 -23.66 -2.45 -6.23
N GLY A 257 -22.95 -1.46 -5.68
CA GLY A 257 -23.52 -0.45 -4.79
C GLY A 257 -23.61 -0.95 -3.35
N GLY A 258 -23.25 -0.08 -2.40
CA GLY A 258 -23.17 -0.42 -0.98
C GLY A 258 -22.25 0.54 -0.24
N PRO A 259 -22.13 0.42 1.10
CA PRO A 259 -21.17 1.21 1.86
C PRO A 259 -19.74 0.84 1.46
N SER A 260 -18.90 1.85 1.28
CA SER A 260 -17.46 1.64 1.15
C SER A 260 -16.87 1.12 2.46
N LEU A 261 -15.80 0.34 2.36
CA LEU A 261 -15.10 -0.28 3.47
C LEU A 261 -13.71 0.38 3.60
N PRO A 262 -13.54 1.38 4.48
CA PRO A 262 -12.24 1.98 4.75
C PRO A 262 -11.28 0.92 5.29
N VAL A 263 -10.12 0.76 4.64
CA VAL A 263 -9.05 -0.10 5.13
C VAL A 263 -8.28 0.66 6.20
N ILE A 264 -8.12 0.04 7.36
CA ILE A 264 -7.43 0.62 8.52
C ILE A 264 -6.11 -0.06 8.84
N ASP A 265 -5.85 -1.21 8.21
CA ASP A 265 -4.56 -1.89 8.23
C ASP A 265 -4.42 -2.78 7.00
N GLY A 266 -3.23 -2.82 6.42
CA GLY A 266 -2.96 -3.54 5.17
C GLY A 266 -3.22 -2.76 3.87
N PRO A 267 -3.05 -3.43 2.70
CA PRO A 267 -2.74 -4.85 2.54
C PRO A 267 -1.36 -5.24 3.05
N ILE A 268 -1.29 -6.28 3.88
CA ILE A 268 -0.04 -6.83 4.44
C ILE A 268 -0.02 -8.35 4.34
N TRP A 269 1.15 -8.93 4.61
CA TRP A 269 1.37 -10.36 4.63
C TRP A 269 1.88 -10.80 6.00
N ARG A 270 1.65 -12.07 6.34
CA ARG A 270 2.25 -12.74 7.50
C ARG A 270 2.59 -14.19 7.16
N SER A 271 3.61 -14.73 7.82
CA SER A 271 3.85 -16.17 7.77
C SER A 271 2.76 -16.91 8.56
N LEU A 272 2.27 -18.01 8.01
CA LEU A 272 1.34 -18.93 8.61
C LEU A 272 2.06 -20.28 8.72
N GLU A 273 2.33 -20.69 9.96
CA GLU A 273 3.15 -21.86 10.26
C GLU A 273 2.66 -23.11 9.50
N GLY A 274 3.56 -23.74 8.74
CA GLY A 274 3.24 -24.93 7.95
C GLY A 274 2.40 -24.68 6.67
N HIS A 275 2.00 -23.44 6.39
CA HIS A 275 1.06 -23.12 5.31
C HIS A 275 1.55 -22.02 4.34
N GLY A 276 2.64 -21.31 4.68
CA GLY A 276 3.22 -20.29 3.81
C GLY A 276 2.72 -18.88 4.15
N THR A 277 2.61 -18.01 3.14
CA THR A 277 2.29 -16.59 3.36
C THR A 277 0.79 -16.33 3.27
N LEU A 278 0.21 -15.79 4.35
CA LEU A 278 -1.17 -15.30 4.40
C LEU A 278 -1.19 -13.80 4.13
N HIS A 279 -2.03 -13.36 3.19
CA HIS A 279 -2.28 -11.96 2.92
C HIS A 279 -3.65 -11.52 3.44
N TYR A 280 -3.72 -10.32 4.01
CA TYR A 280 -4.96 -9.76 4.54
C TYR A 280 -4.96 -8.24 4.59
N ALA A 281 -6.15 -7.67 4.76
CA ALA A 281 -6.40 -6.30 5.12
C ALA A 281 -7.51 -6.24 6.18
N LEU A 282 -7.44 -5.28 7.10
CA LEU A 282 -8.48 -5.02 8.09
C LEU A 282 -9.22 -3.74 7.68
N ALA A 283 -10.55 -3.81 7.63
CA ALA A 283 -11.40 -2.69 7.26
C ALA A 283 -12.51 -2.44 8.26
N ILE A 284 -13.06 -1.23 8.25
CA ILE A 284 -14.32 -0.92 8.92
C ILE A 284 -15.46 -1.40 8.01
N GLY A 285 -16.11 -2.47 8.45
CA GLY A 285 -17.30 -3.06 7.86
C GLY A 285 -18.58 -2.25 8.13
N PRO A 286 -19.71 -2.69 7.54
CA PRO A 286 -21.03 -2.16 7.87
C PRO A 286 -21.30 -2.23 9.38
N GLU A 287 -22.14 -1.34 9.88
CA GLU A 287 -22.51 -1.26 11.31
C GLU A 287 -21.34 -0.96 12.27
N GLY A 288 -20.19 -0.50 11.75
CA GLY A 288 -19.03 -0.19 12.60
C GLY A 288 -18.36 -1.43 13.17
N ARG A 289 -18.29 -2.52 12.40
CA ARG A 289 -17.58 -3.75 12.78
C ARG A 289 -16.22 -3.81 12.13
N LEU A 290 -15.24 -4.42 12.78
CA LEU A 290 -13.96 -4.72 12.13
C LEU A 290 -14.15 -5.95 11.22
N ARG A 291 -13.64 -5.85 9.99
CA ARG A 291 -13.70 -6.92 8.99
C ARG A 291 -12.31 -7.29 8.53
N LEU A 292 -11.91 -8.53 8.78
CA LEU A 292 -10.69 -9.12 8.26
C LEU A 292 -10.97 -9.72 6.88
N MET A 293 -10.35 -9.12 5.86
CA MET A 293 -10.45 -9.55 4.48
C MET A 293 -9.16 -10.28 4.12
N THR A 294 -9.23 -11.60 4.00
CA THR A 294 -8.08 -12.39 3.55
C THR A 294 -8.12 -12.60 2.04
N PHE A 295 -6.96 -12.85 1.45
CA PHE A 295 -6.84 -13.05 0.01
C PHE A 295 -5.65 -13.95 -0.35
N GLY A 296 -5.71 -14.50 -1.56
CA GLY A 296 -4.74 -15.44 -2.10
C GLY A 296 -5.00 -16.91 -1.72
N GLN A 297 -4.27 -17.79 -2.39
CA GLN A 297 -4.40 -19.24 -2.35
C GLN A 297 -4.13 -19.82 -0.97
N THR A 298 -3.16 -19.26 -0.23
CA THR A 298 -2.89 -19.67 1.16
C THR A 298 -4.13 -19.43 2.02
N ALA A 299 -4.77 -18.26 1.90
CA ALA A 299 -5.99 -17.97 2.65
C ALA A 299 -7.12 -18.95 2.31
N GLN A 300 -7.31 -19.25 1.03
CA GLN A 300 -8.34 -20.18 0.56
C GLN A 300 -8.14 -21.61 1.07
N SER A 301 -6.90 -22.09 1.07
CA SER A 301 -6.55 -23.48 1.39
C SER A 301 -6.34 -23.72 2.89
N ALA A 302 -5.82 -22.73 3.63
CA ALA A 302 -5.40 -22.90 5.01
C ALA A 302 -6.45 -22.45 6.03
N LEU A 303 -7.35 -21.53 5.68
CA LEU A 303 -8.35 -20.97 6.61
C LEU A 303 -9.73 -21.66 6.48
N GLY A 304 -9.73 -22.99 6.57
CA GLY A 304 -10.93 -23.82 6.55
C GLY A 304 -11.78 -23.66 7.81
N ASP A 305 -11.18 -23.91 8.98
CA ASP A 305 -11.79 -23.74 10.30
C ASP A 305 -10.80 -23.06 11.26
N PRO A 306 -10.45 -21.79 10.99
CA PRO A 306 -9.36 -21.11 11.69
C PRO A 306 -9.82 -20.51 13.02
N THR A 307 -8.85 -20.21 13.89
CA THR A 307 -9.06 -19.25 14.98
C THR A 307 -8.63 -17.86 14.51
N VAL A 308 -9.52 -16.88 14.62
CA VAL A 308 -9.23 -15.46 14.33
C VAL A 308 -9.66 -14.62 15.53
N ARG A 309 -8.69 -14.00 16.20
CA ARG A 309 -8.93 -13.19 17.41
C ARG A 309 -8.18 -11.87 17.36
N LEU A 310 -8.81 -10.84 17.89
CA LEU A 310 -8.20 -9.54 18.12
C LEU A 310 -8.10 -9.33 19.63
N TYR A 311 -6.88 -9.17 20.14
CA TYR A 311 -6.64 -8.82 21.53
C TYR A 311 -6.45 -7.31 21.61
N VAL A 312 -7.34 -6.62 22.32
CA VAL A 312 -7.31 -5.16 22.49
C VAL A 312 -7.02 -4.85 23.96
N PRO A 313 -6.06 -3.96 24.27
CA PRO A 313 -5.81 -3.51 25.64
C PRO A 313 -7.09 -3.03 26.34
N ASP A 314 -7.26 -3.38 27.62
CA ASP A 314 -8.46 -3.02 28.39
C ASP A 314 -8.54 -1.52 28.74
N ALA A 315 -7.41 -0.81 28.62
CA ALA A 315 -7.29 0.61 28.88
C ALA A 315 -6.19 1.22 28.00
N PRO A 316 -6.24 2.52 27.69
CA PRO A 316 -5.15 3.21 27.02
C PRO A 316 -3.83 3.10 27.79
N ALA A 317 -2.72 3.09 27.08
CA ALA A 317 -1.39 3.16 27.69
C ALA A 317 -1.19 4.49 28.42
N ALA A 318 -0.41 4.47 29.50
CA ALA A 318 0.08 5.70 30.11
C ALA A 318 0.90 6.51 29.08
N GLU A 319 0.92 7.82 29.24
CA GLU A 319 1.62 8.74 28.33
C GLU A 319 3.08 8.30 28.11
N GLY A 320 3.50 8.19 26.85
CA GLY A 320 4.85 7.76 26.46
C GLY A 320 5.12 6.24 26.53
N MET A 321 4.15 5.41 26.96
CA MET A 321 4.35 3.97 27.17
C MET A 321 3.69 3.07 26.11
N ALA A 322 2.96 3.64 25.14
CA ALA A 322 2.23 2.88 24.12
C ALA A 322 3.10 1.85 23.39
N TRP A 323 4.31 2.23 22.98
CA TRP A 323 5.21 1.39 22.19
C TRP A 323 5.86 0.24 22.98
N THR A 324 6.14 0.46 24.27
CA THR A 324 6.84 -0.53 25.12
C THR A 324 5.88 -1.49 25.80
N ARG A 325 4.63 -1.06 26.04
CA ARG A 325 3.60 -1.89 26.68
C ARG A 325 3.28 -3.13 25.87
N PHE A 326 3.18 -3.01 24.55
CA PHE A 326 2.85 -4.13 23.69
C PHE A 326 3.80 -5.31 23.94
N ASP A 327 5.10 -5.07 24.10
CA ASP A 327 6.17 -6.06 24.29
C ASP A 327 6.31 -6.66 25.70
N GLN A 328 5.42 -6.31 26.61
CA GLN A 328 5.45 -6.88 27.95
C GLN A 328 4.92 -8.32 27.97
N PRO A 329 5.54 -9.25 28.73
CA PRO A 329 5.11 -10.65 28.80
C PRO A 329 3.68 -10.85 29.33
N ASP A 330 3.19 -9.92 30.16
CA ASP A 330 1.86 -9.91 30.75
C ASP A 330 0.85 -9.08 29.92
N TRP A 331 1.23 -8.60 28.73
CA TRP A 331 0.37 -7.75 27.91
C TRP A 331 -0.99 -8.39 27.64
N ARG A 332 -1.02 -9.70 27.34
CA ARG A 332 -2.25 -10.43 27.02
C ARG A 332 -3.18 -10.57 28.23
N ASP A 333 -2.65 -10.54 29.45
CA ASP A 333 -3.45 -10.57 30.69
C ASP A 333 -4.22 -9.24 30.92
N GLN A 334 -3.86 -8.20 30.18
CA GLN A 334 -4.46 -6.86 30.23
C GLN A 334 -5.23 -6.53 28.94
N THR A 335 -5.72 -7.57 28.26
CA THR A 335 -6.44 -7.42 26.99
C THR A 335 -7.77 -8.17 27.01
N THR A 336 -8.73 -7.61 26.29
CA THR A 336 -9.97 -8.28 25.94
C THR A 336 -9.81 -8.94 24.58
N ALA A 337 -10.16 -10.24 24.51
CA ALA A 337 -10.13 -11.01 23.27
C ALA A 337 -11.48 -10.97 22.56
N PHE A 338 -11.49 -10.53 21.30
CA PHE A 338 -12.66 -10.53 20.43
C PHE A 338 -12.48 -11.59 19.34
N GLU A 339 -13.38 -12.58 19.31
CA GLU A 339 -13.34 -13.64 18.31
C GLU A 339 -14.15 -13.27 17.07
N ALA A 340 -13.55 -13.42 15.89
CA ALA A 340 -14.22 -13.12 14.64
C ALA A 340 -15.10 -14.28 14.16
N THR A 341 -16.26 -13.96 13.60
CA THR A 341 -17.12 -14.93 12.94
C THR A 341 -16.84 -14.95 11.44
N ARG A 342 -16.71 -16.14 10.86
CA ARG A 342 -16.56 -16.30 9.42
C ARG A 342 -17.86 -15.91 8.70
N LEU A 343 -17.76 -15.03 7.71
CA LEU A 343 -18.86 -14.67 6.82
C LEU A 343 -19.07 -15.76 5.76
N SER A 344 -20.32 -15.92 5.32
CA SER A 344 -20.68 -16.88 4.27
C SER A 344 -20.09 -16.52 2.91
N GLU A 345 -19.96 -15.22 2.64
CA GLU A 345 -19.38 -14.72 1.39
C GLU A 345 -17.88 -14.42 1.56
N PRO A 346 -17.04 -14.76 0.57
CA PRO A 346 -15.64 -14.35 0.57
C PRO A 346 -15.53 -12.84 0.36
N CYS A 347 -14.40 -12.26 0.79
CA CYS A 347 -14.10 -10.85 0.54
C CYS A 347 -13.25 -10.71 -0.73
N VAL A 348 -11.95 -10.41 -0.59
CA VAL A 348 -11.04 -10.14 -1.72
C VAL A 348 -10.44 -11.46 -2.26
N GLY A 349 -11.29 -12.48 -2.44
CA GLY A 349 -10.88 -13.80 -2.93
C GLY A 349 -10.42 -14.80 -1.87
N GLY A 350 -10.42 -14.44 -0.59
CA GLY A 350 -10.23 -15.38 0.53
C GLY A 350 -11.43 -15.39 1.51
N PRO A 351 -11.42 -16.29 2.50
CA PRO A 351 -12.38 -16.28 3.59
C PRO A 351 -12.44 -14.90 4.28
N CYS A 352 -13.64 -14.48 4.65
CA CYS A 352 -13.84 -13.20 5.31
C CYS A 352 -14.32 -13.40 6.73
N PHE A 353 -13.85 -12.57 7.64
CA PHE A 353 -14.20 -12.65 9.06
C PHE A 353 -14.63 -11.29 9.57
N GLU A 354 -15.62 -11.29 10.45
CA GLU A 354 -16.15 -10.10 11.07
C GLU A 354 -16.06 -10.22 12.59
N PHE A 355 -15.45 -9.22 13.20
CA PHE A 355 -15.40 -9.09 14.65
C PHE A 355 -16.72 -8.51 15.18
N PRO A 356 -17.07 -8.79 16.44
CA PRO A 356 -18.22 -8.15 17.07
C PRO A 356 -18.04 -6.62 17.16
N ALA A 357 -19.15 -5.87 17.23
CA ALA A 357 -19.13 -4.40 17.14
C ALA A 357 -18.42 -3.71 18.32
N ASP A 358 -18.38 -4.36 19.48
CA ASP A 358 -17.61 -3.92 20.64
C ASP A 358 -16.10 -3.97 20.40
N ALA A 359 -15.60 -4.81 19.49
CA ALA A 359 -14.18 -4.86 19.13
C ALA A 359 -13.69 -3.53 18.52
N LEU A 360 -14.45 -2.95 17.57
CA LEU A 360 -14.09 -1.64 17.01
C LEU A 360 -14.14 -0.56 18.09
N SER A 361 -15.20 -0.58 18.90
CA SER A 361 -15.41 0.40 19.98
C SER A 361 -14.28 0.37 21.00
N ALA A 362 -13.83 -0.82 21.41
CA ALA A 362 -12.67 -0.99 22.28
C ALA A 362 -11.38 -0.51 21.61
N PHE A 363 -11.19 -0.83 20.34
CA PHE A 363 -9.97 -0.50 19.60
C PHE A 363 -9.76 1.01 19.41
N VAL A 364 -10.84 1.76 19.19
CA VAL A 364 -10.79 3.21 18.96
C VAL A 364 -10.88 4.02 20.26
N ALA A 365 -11.21 3.37 21.38
CA ALA A 365 -11.17 3.96 22.71
C ALA A 365 -9.75 4.08 23.28
N LEU A 366 -8.77 3.41 22.67
CA LEU A 366 -7.35 3.59 22.98
C LEU A 366 -6.84 4.96 22.50
N SER A 367 -5.67 5.37 22.98
CA SER A 367 -4.99 6.56 22.44
C SER A 367 -4.59 6.31 20.99
N GLU A 368 -4.42 7.38 20.20
CA GLU A 368 -3.88 7.25 18.84
C GLU A 368 -2.49 6.58 18.88
N ASN A 369 -2.22 5.69 17.92
CA ASN A 369 -0.98 4.92 17.79
C ASN A 369 -0.78 3.84 18.87
N GLU A 370 -1.87 3.33 19.45
CA GLU A 370 -1.82 2.09 20.25
C GLU A 370 -2.08 0.85 19.39
N ALA A 371 -1.47 -0.27 19.79
CA ALA A 371 -1.49 -1.52 19.05
C ALA A 371 -2.42 -2.57 19.68
N ALA A 372 -3.13 -3.30 18.83
CA ALA A 372 -3.79 -4.57 19.16
C ALA A 372 -3.02 -5.75 18.53
N GLU A 373 -3.23 -6.96 19.06
CA GLU A 373 -2.66 -8.19 18.49
C GLU A 373 -3.72 -8.88 17.64
N LEU A 374 -3.43 -9.08 16.35
CA LEU A 374 -4.25 -9.90 15.46
C LEU A 374 -3.69 -11.32 15.40
N TYR A 375 -4.37 -12.23 16.08
CA TYR A 375 -4.05 -13.65 16.08
C TYR A 375 -4.86 -14.40 15.02
N ILE A 376 -4.15 -15.14 14.16
CA ILE A 376 -4.74 -15.99 13.13
C ILE A 376 -4.01 -17.33 13.19
N SER A 377 -4.78 -18.41 13.36
CA SER A 377 -4.31 -19.79 13.35
C SER A 377 -5.19 -20.63 12.43
N THR A 378 -4.61 -21.61 11.74
CA THR A 378 -5.35 -22.58 10.93
C THR A 378 -6.05 -23.64 11.76
N THR A 379 -5.73 -23.72 13.05
CA THR A 379 -6.30 -24.67 14.00
C THR A 379 -7.47 -24.01 14.75
N PRO A 380 -8.63 -24.68 14.87
CA PRO A 380 -9.75 -24.16 15.63
C PRO A 380 -9.46 -24.17 17.14
N ASN A 381 -9.96 -23.17 17.86
CA ASN A 381 -9.75 -22.96 19.30
C ASN A 381 -8.27 -22.95 19.73
N SER A 382 -7.39 -22.49 18.84
CA SER A 382 -5.97 -22.38 19.10
C SER A 382 -5.68 -21.15 19.95
N GLU A 383 -4.75 -21.27 20.90
CA GLU A 383 -4.25 -20.13 21.68
C GLU A 383 -2.94 -19.61 21.07
N PRO A 384 -2.69 -18.28 21.16
CA PRO A 384 -1.42 -17.73 20.75
C PRO A 384 -0.29 -18.28 21.63
N PRO A 385 0.92 -18.44 21.06
CA PRO A 385 2.08 -18.81 21.86
C PRO A 385 2.38 -17.75 22.94
N ALA A 386 3.17 -18.17 23.93
CA ALA A 386 3.67 -17.26 24.95
C ALA A 386 4.49 -16.13 24.32
N ILE A 387 4.48 -14.96 24.97
CA ILE A 387 5.24 -13.79 24.52
C ILE A 387 6.71 -14.03 24.91
N ASP A 388 7.54 -14.47 23.95
CA ASP A 388 8.94 -14.88 24.19
C ASP A 388 9.99 -14.13 23.35
N GLY A 389 9.65 -12.91 22.89
CA GLY A 389 10.51 -12.10 22.03
C GLY A 389 10.37 -12.41 20.53
N SER A 390 9.50 -13.36 20.16
CA SER A 390 9.04 -13.55 18.79
C SER A 390 8.21 -12.36 18.28
N TYR A 391 8.26 -12.11 16.96
CA TYR A 391 7.47 -11.07 16.31
C TYR A 391 5.96 -11.36 16.48
N ARG A 392 5.24 -10.41 17.08
CA ARG A 392 3.78 -10.47 17.23
C ARG A 392 3.11 -9.54 16.22
N PRO A 393 2.11 -10.02 15.44
CA PRO A 393 1.39 -9.18 14.51
C PRO A 393 0.69 -8.03 15.25
N ARG A 394 1.04 -6.80 14.89
CA ARG A 394 0.46 -5.58 15.44
C ARG A 394 -0.53 -5.00 14.44
N VAL A 395 -1.68 -4.58 14.94
CA VAL A 395 -2.61 -3.71 14.21
C VAL A 395 -2.61 -2.37 14.91
N MET A 396 -2.18 -1.32 14.22
CA MET A 396 -2.18 0.03 14.78
C MET A 396 -3.57 0.66 14.67
N ASN A 397 -4.03 1.33 15.72
CA ASN A 397 -5.34 1.97 15.71
C ASN A 397 -5.36 3.36 15.03
N SER A 398 -4.21 3.89 14.57
CA SER A 398 -4.09 5.28 14.11
C SER A 398 -5.08 5.63 12.99
N LEU A 399 -5.19 4.79 11.96
CA LEU A 399 -6.13 5.02 10.86
C LEU A 399 -7.60 4.93 11.31
N ALA A 400 -7.94 3.95 12.16
CA ALA A 400 -9.29 3.83 12.70
C ALA A 400 -9.65 5.01 13.61
N TRP A 401 -8.70 5.46 14.43
CA TRP A 401 -8.84 6.61 15.31
C TRP A 401 -9.05 7.90 14.51
N GLN A 402 -8.23 8.15 13.47
CA GLN A 402 -8.40 9.32 12.59
C GLN A 402 -9.74 9.31 11.85
N LEU A 403 -10.19 8.16 11.37
CA LEU A 403 -11.47 8.02 10.67
C LEU A 403 -12.68 8.33 11.54
N LEU A 404 -12.63 7.99 12.83
CA LEU A 404 -13.79 8.05 13.72
C LEU A 404 -13.76 9.23 14.69
N ASN A 405 -12.56 9.69 15.07
CA ASN A 405 -12.34 10.79 16.01
C ASN A 405 -11.77 12.05 15.35
N GLY A 406 -11.02 11.91 14.24
CA GLY A 406 -10.41 13.02 13.50
C GLY A 406 -11.37 13.85 12.65
N GLY A 407 -12.69 13.70 12.84
CA GLY A 407 -13.71 14.53 12.20
C GLY A 407 -14.15 15.75 13.02
N GLN A 408 -13.46 16.06 14.13
CA GLN A 408 -13.76 17.23 14.98
C GLN A 408 -12.84 18.41 14.73
#